data_AF-A0A396HKQ2-F1
#
_entry.id   AF-A0A396HKQ2-F1
#
_cell.length_a   1.000
_cell.length_b   1.000
_cell.length_c   1.000
_cell.angle_alpha   90.00
_cell.angle_beta   90.00
_cell.angle_gamma   90.00
#
_symmetry.space_group_name_H-M   'P 1'
#
loop_
_entity.id
_entity.type
_entity.pdbx_description
1 polymer ?
#
loop_
_entity_poly.entity_id
_entity_poly.type
_entity_poly.pdbx_seq_one_letter_code
_entity_poly.pdbx_strand_id
1 'polypeptide(L)'
;MGVPESMVLKNLPEDLQTDIRRHLYKFVNKVPILSLMDGGEPFLDAIRERLIQTTYIKGSRILSQGDLVQKMVFIMRGKLESVGEDGSSVMLSEGDACGEELLRWYLEQSSESKEGKQVKIQEHDLISDRTVRCLTNLEAFSLDAKDIEEVTTRFSRFLQSPRVQQVIRYESPYWRFLAAKRIQDAWRNMKKCLSQANTTQNDYQTLRSFIPSMLII
;
A
#
# COMPACT_ATOMS: atom_id res chain seq x y z
N MET A 1 32.64 1.88 -16.93
CA MET A 1 33.11 1.63 -15.55
C MET A 1 32.41 2.64 -14.65
N GLY A 2 31.24 2.30 -14.11
CA GLY A 2 30.49 3.18 -13.22
C GLY A 2 31.01 3.01 -11.80
N VAL A 3 31.52 4.08 -11.20
CA VAL A 3 31.84 4.08 -9.76
C VAL A 3 30.51 3.96 -9.01
N PRO A 4 30.37 3.07 -8.01
CA PRO A 4 29.17 3.03 -7.19
C PRO A 4 28.96 4.40 -6.56
N GLU A 5 27.76 4.97 -6.70
CA GLU A 5 27.40 6.28 -6.15
C GLU A 5 27.68 6.35 -4.63
N SER A 6 27.54 5.21 -3.94
CA SER A 6 27.86 5.03 -2.53
C SER A 6 29.35 5.16 -2.17
N MET A 7 30.28 5.06 -3.13
CA MET A 7 31.72 5.23 -2.91
C MET A 7 32.19 6.67 -3.10
N VAL A 8 31.52 7.46 -3.95
CA VAL A 8 31.89 8.87 -4.19
C VAL A 8 31.46 9.76 -3.01
N LEU A 9 30.30 9.47 -2.42
CA LEU A 9 29.74 10.28 -1.33
C LEU A 9 30.47 10.11 0.01
N LYS A 10 31.06 8.95 0.30
CA LYS A 10 31.67 8.64 1.61
C LYS A 10 32.86 9.53 2.00
N ASN A 11 33.48 10.20 1.03
CA ASN A 11 34.62 11.07 1.28
C ASN A 11 34.23 12.52 1.62
N LEU A 12 32.93 12.84 1.59
CA LEU A 12 32.41 14.18 1.87
C LEU A 12 31.95 14.29 3.33
N PRO A 13 32.00 15.50 3.92
CA PRO A 13 31.28 15.85 5.15
C PRO A 13 29.79 15.43 5.11
N GLU A 14 29.23 15.06 6.26
CA GLU A 14 27.88 14.49 6.39
C GLU A 14 26.77 15.45 5.92
N ASP A 15 26.94 16.75 6.17
CA ASP A 15 26.08 17.83 5.69
C ASP A 15 26.07 17.90 4.15
N LEU A 16 27.24 17.87 3.51
CA LEU A 16 27.34 17.86 2.06
C LEU A 16 26.77 16.57 1.43
N GLN A 17 26.98 15.42 2.08
CA GLN A 17 26.35 14.17 1.62
C GLN A 17 24.83 14.29 1.65
N THR A 18 24.28 14.86 2.73
CA THR A 18 22.83 15.05 2.91
C THR A 18 22.26 15.96 1.82
N ASP A 19 22.89 17.10 1.57
CA ASP A 19 22.42 18.05 0.56
C ASP A 19 22.49 17.49 -0.86
N ILE A 20 23.54 16.73 -1.18
CA ILE A 20 23.65 16.04 -2.46
C ILE A 20 22.53 15.00 -2.61
N ARG A 21 22.28 14.19 -1.58
CA ARG A 21 21.18 13.20 -1.60
C ARG A 21 19.81 13.88 -1.75
N ARG A 22 19.56 14.99 -1.05
CA ARG A 22 18.32 15.76 -1.22
C ARG A 22 18.14 16.26 -2.64
N HIS A 23 19.21 16.70 -3.30
CA HIS A 23 19.16 17.13 -4.69
C HIS A 23 18.88 15.97 -5.66
N LEU A 24 19.61 14.85 -5.50
CA LEU A 24 19.48 13.66 -6.34
C LEU A 24 18.10 13.03 -6.22
N TYR A 25 17.62 12.88 -4.99
CA TYR A 25 16.36 12.25 -4.65
C TYR A 25 15.23 13.26 -4.45
N LYS A 26 15.28 14.42 -5.11
CA LYS A 26 14.22 15.45 -5.05
C LYS A 26 12.84 14.92 -5.44
N PHE A 27 12.78 13.82 -6.18
CA PHE A 27 11.54 13.15 -6.53
C PHE A 27 10.79 12.58 -5.32
N VAL A 28 11.47 12.26 -4.21
CA VAL A 28 10.80 11.83 -2.97
C VAL A 28 9.72 12.84 -2.56
N ASN A 29 9.95 14.13 -2.83
CA ASN A 29 9.00 15.20 -2.53
C ASN A 29 7.75 15.18 -3.44
N LYS A 30 7.80 14.46 -4.57
CA LYS A 30 6.68 14.23 -5.48
C LYS A 30 5.86 12.98 -5.14
N VAL A 31 6.32 12.13 -4.22
CA VAL A 31 5.59 10.93 -3.81
C VAL A 31 4.74 11.28 -2.60
N PRO A 32 3.40 11.41 -2.72
CA PRO A 32 2.57 11.97 -1.66
C PRO A 32 2.63 11.17 -0.35
N ILE A 33 2.77 9.84 -0.44
CA ILE A 33 2.90 8.95 0.72
C ILE A 33 4.17 9.24 1.56
N LEU A 34 5.16 9.94 1.00
CA LEU A 34 6.38 10.37 1.69
C LEU A 34 6.33 11.87 2.01
N SER A 35 5.92 12.70 1.05
CA SER A 35 6.12 14.15 1.12
C SER A 35 5.09 14.92 1.94
N LEU A 36 3.91 14.36 2.19
CA LEU A 36 2.85 15.02 2.95
C LEU A 36 2.96 14.84 4.47
N MET A 37 4.04 14.22 4.95
CA MET A 37 4.26 13.99 6.38
C MET A 37 4.90 15.23 7.05
N ASP A 38 4.11 15.99 7.80
CA ASP A 38 4.56 17.19 8.55
C ASP A 38 5.79 16.89 9.44
N GLY A 39 6.88 17.64 9.29
CA GLY A 39 8.09 17.46 10.10
C GLY A 39 8.90 16.20 9.78
N GLY A 40 8.64 15.59 8.63
CA GLY A 40 9.25 14.32 8.20
C GLY A 40 10.66 14.41 7.61
N GLU A 41 11.33 15.56 7.58
CA GLU A 41 12.61 15.70 6.86
C GLU A 41 13.69 14.71 7.34
N PRO A 42 13.91 14.47 8.66
CA PRO A 42 14.87 13.46 9.11
C PRO A 42 14.47 12.02 8.71
N PHE A 43 13.17 11.75 8.64
CA PHE A 43 12.65 10.46 8.16
C PHE A 43 12.91 10.31 6.65
N LEU A 44 12.66 11.36 5.87
CA LEU A 44 12.93 11.39 4.43
C LEU A 44 14.42 11.28 4.12
N ASP A 45 15.29 11.92 4.90
CA ASP A 45 16.74 11.76 4.75
C ASP A 45 17.18 10.30 4.98
N ALA A 46 16.64 9.64 6.00
CA ALA A 46 16.93 8.23 6.26
C ALA A 46 16.42 7.29 5.15
N ILE A 47 15.29 7.64 4.50
CA ILE A 47 14.80 6.95 3.30
C ILE A 47 15.75 7.19 2.13
N ARG A 48 16.12 8.46 1.85
CA ARG A 48 17.02 8.85 0.74
C ARG A 48 18.37 8.17 0.81
N GLU A 49 18.89 7.89 2.02
CA GLU A 49 20.13 7.13 2.22
C GLU A 49 20.06 5.68 1.73
N ARG A 50 18.85 5.10 1.65
CA ARG A 50 18.60 3.68 1.36
C ARG A 50 17.92 3.44 0.01
N LEU A 51 17.57 4.50 -0.72
CA LEU A 51 16.94 4.37 -2.02
C LEU A 51 17.92 3.79 -3.05
N ILE A 52 17.43 2.84 -3.83
CA ILE A 52 18.17 2.23 -4.93
C ILE A 52 17.48 2.58 -6.25
N GLN A 53 18.20 3.21 -7.17
CA GLN A 53 17.69 3.46 -8.51
C GLN A 53 17.49 2.14 -9.25
N THR A 54 16.28 1.91 -9.76
CA THR A 54 15.92 0.67 -10.46
C THR A 54 15.18 0.97 -11.75
N THR A 55 15.41 0.14 -12.77
CA THR A 55 14.65 0.19 -14.03
C THR A 55 13.99 -1.15 -14.30
N TYR A 56 12.82 -1.09 -14.92
CA TYR A 56 12.08 -2.27 -15.35
C TYR A 56 11.66 -2.12 -16.80
N ILE A 57 11.65 -3.23 -17.54
CA ILE A 57 11.23 -3.25 -18.93
C ILE A 57 9.72 -3.47 -19.03
N LYS A 58 9.12 -3.00 -20.12
CA LYS A 58 7.72 -3.30 -20.42
C LYS A 58 7.44 -4.81 -20.34
N GLY A 59 6.35 -5.17 -19.66
CA GLY A 59 5.89 -6.54 -19.49
C GLY A 59 6.46 -7.27 -18.26
N SER A 60 7.53 -6.76 -17.62
CA SER A 60 8.05 -7.35 -16.40
C SER A 60 7.06 -7.22 -15.24
N ARG A 61 7.13 -8.16 -14.29
CA ARG A 61 6.39 -8.08 -13.02
C ARG A 61 7.28 -7.49 -11.94
N ILE A 62 6.72 -6.59 -11.14
CA ILE A 62 7.36 -6.03 -9.95
C ILE A 62 6.96 -6.84 -8.72
N LEU A 63 5.68 -7.19 -8.64
CA LEU A 63 5.07 -8.05 -7.63
C LEU A 63 4.24 -9.11 -8.33
N SER A 64 4.21 -10.32 -7.79
CA SER A 64 3.25 -11.35 -8.19
C SER A 64 2.39 -11.72 -6.99
N GLN A 65 1.13 -12.02 -7.28
CA GLN A 65 0.23 -12.55 -6.26
C GLN A 65 0.79 -13.85 -5.69
N GLY A 66 0.74 -13.99 -4.36
CA GLY A 66 1.27 -15.14 -3.62
C GLY A 66 2.76 -15.07 -3.29
N ASP A 67 3.50 -14.13 -3.89
CA ASP A 67 4.91 -13.91 -3.57
C ASP A 67 5.07 -12.97 -2.38
N LEU A 68 6.21 -13.09 -1.69
CA LEU A 68 6.61 -12.14 -0.65
C LEU A 68 6.90 -10.76 -1.26
N VAL A 69 6.33 -9.72 -0.66
CA VAL A 69 6.67 -8.33 -0.97
C VAL A 69 8.04 -8.04 -0.33
N GLN A 70 9.07 -7.91 -1.16
CA GLN A 70 10.45 -7.73 -0.69
C GLN A 70 10.92 -6.26 -0.72
N LYS A 71 10.20 -5.39 -1.42
CA LYS A 71 10.56 -3.98 -1.59
C LYS A 71 9.34 -3.13 -1.91
N MET A 72 9.39 -1.86 -1.51
CA MET A 72 8.55 -0.81 -2.07
C MET A 72 9.22 -0.22 -3.31
N VAL A 73 8.43 0.13 -4.32
CA VAL A 73 8.90 0.77 -5.55
C VAL A 73 8.13 2.07 -5.77
N PHE A 74 8.85 3.18 -5.91
CA PHE A 74 8.33 4.52 -6.17
C PHE A 74 8.50 4.87 -7.65
N ILE A 75 7.41 5.24 -8.31
CA ILE A 75 7.36 5.38 -9.76
C ILE A 75 7.84 6.78 -10.18
N MET A 76 9.03 6.88 -10.76
CA MET A 76 9.52 8.12 -11.35
C MET A 76 8.83 8.42 -12.66
N ARG A 77 8.84 7.44 -13.56
CA ARG A 77 8.33 7.56 -14.93
C ARG A 77 7.91 6.19 -15.42
N GLY A 78 6.76 6.16 -16.09
CA GLY A 78 6.18 4.95 -16.64
C GLY A 78 4.78 4.69 -16.10
N LYS A 79 4.20 3.57 -16.52
CA LYS A 79 2.86 3.14 -16.11
C LYS A 79 2.87 1.68 -15.73
N LEU A 80 2.18 1.37 -14.65
CA LEU A 80 1.97 0.01 -14.17
C LEU A 80 0.48 -0.31 -14.12
N GLU A 81 0.19 -1.59 -14.15
CA GLU A 81 -1.12 -2.14 -13.85
C GLU A 81 -0.99 -3.04 -12.63
N SER A 82 -1.82 -2.79 -11.62
CA SER A 82 -1.95 -3.58 -10.42
C SER A 82 -3.27 -4.34 -10.49
N VAL A 83 -3.22 -5.67 -10.54
CA VAL A 83 -4.40 -6.54 -10.61
C VAL A 83 -4.50 -7.35 -9.32
N GLY A 84 -5.60 -7.17 -8.58
CA GLY A 84 -5.89 -7.96 -7.38
C GLY A 84 -6.41 -9.36 -7.70
N GLU A 85 -6.43 -10.23 -6.69
CA GLU A 85 -6.95 -11.61 -6.79
C GLU A 85 -8.38 -11.73 -7.35
N ASP A 86 -9.23 -10.73 -7.09
CA ASP A 86 -10.62 -10.70 -7.58
C ASP A 86 -10.74 -10.19 -9.03
N GLY A 87 -9.61 -9.97 -9.71
CA GLY A 87 -9.53 -9.46 -11.08
C GLY A 87 -9.71 -7.95 -11.21
N SER A 88 -9.89 -7.22 -10.10
CA SER A 88 -9.98 -5.76 -10.15
C SER A 88 -8.59 -5.15 -10.42
N SER A 89 -8.56 -4.14 -11.30
CA SER A 89 -7.33 -3.53 -11.78
C SER A 89 -7.24 -2.05 -11.44
N VAL A 90 -6.07 -1.58 -11.01
CA VAL A 90 -5.75 -0.17 -10.77
C VAL A 90 -4.51 0.20 -11.57
N MET A 91 -4.54 1.37 -12.22
CA MET A 91 -3.41 1.92 -12.95
C MET A 91 -2.55 2.75 -12.00
N LEU A 92 -1.22 2.54 -12.03
CA LEU A 92 -0.26 3.34 -11.28
C LEU A 92 0.64 4.12 -12.24
N SER A 93 1.04 5.32 -11.83
CA SER A 93 1.78 6.29 -12.64
C SER A 93 2.78 7.12 -11.83
N GLU A 94 3.41 8.13 -12.43
CA GLU A 94 4.39 9.00 -11.75
C GLU A 94 3.83 9.52 -10.42
N GLY A 95 4.61 9.36 -9.35
CA GLY A 95 4.25 9.78 -7.99
C GLY A 95 3.59 8.67 -7.16
N ASP A 96 3.07 7.61 -7.79
CA ASP A 96 2.54 6.45 -7.07
C ASP A 96 3.66 5.52 -6.57
N ALA A 97 3.30 4.62 -5.66
CA ALA A 97 4.15 3.55 -5.16
C ALA A 97 3.43 2.19 -5.30
N CYS A 98 4.21 1.11 -5.30
CA CYS A 98 3.72 -0.25 -5.08
C CYS A 98 4.57 -0.97 -4.03
N GLY A 99 4.02 -2.02 -3.41
CA GLY A 99 4.64 -2.71 -2.28
C GLY A 99 4.33 -2.05 -0.91
N GLU A 100 3.35 -1.14 -0.86
CA GLU A 100 2.98 -0.44 0.37
C GLU A 100 2.35 -1.38 1.43
N GLU A 101 2.09 -2.63 1.07
CA GLU A 101 1.84 -3.76 1.97
C GLU A 101 2.89 -3.81 3.09
N LEU A 102 4.14 -3.47 2.81
CA LEU A 102 5.23 -3.41 3.80
C LEU A 102 4.97 -2.39 4.92
N LEU A 103 4.15 -1.36 4.67
CA LEU A 103 3.77 -0.36 5.68
C LEU A 103 2.57 -0.81 6.52
N ARG A 104 1.88 -1.90 6.13
CA ARG A 104 0.72 -2.41 6.87
C ARG A 104 1.07 -2.83 8.27
N TRP A 105 2.07 -3.69 8.40
CA TRP A 105 2.55 -4.20 9.69
C TRP A 105 2.84 -3.03 10.65
N TYR A 106 3.48 -1.98 10.14
CA TYR A 106 3.78 -0.79 10.94
C TYR A 106 2.49 -0.12 11.46
N LEU A 107 1.52 0.11 10.57
CA LEU A 107 0.26 0.75 10.92
C LEU A 107 -0.58 -0.09 11.89
N GLU A 108 -0.54 -1.41 11.77
CA GLU A 108 -1.28 -2.35 12.64
C GLU A 108 -0.67 -2.41 14.05
N GLN A 109 0.66 -2.38 14.16
CA GLN A 109 1.33 -2.29 15.47
C GLN A 109 1.00 -1.01 16.22
N SER A 110 0.85 0.11 15.51
CA SER A 110 0.49 1.38 16.15
C SER A 110 -0.92 1.39 16.76
N SER A 111 -1.83 0.55 16.24
CA SER A 111 -3.17 0.35 16.81
C SER A 111 -3.19 -0.60 18.00
N GLU A 112 -2.25 -1.55 18.05
CA GLU A 112 -2.20 -2.60 19.09
C GLU A 112 -1.17 -2.32 20.20
N SER A 113 -0.36 -1.27 20.06
CA SER A 113 0.61 -0.84 21.08
C SER A 113 -0.06 -0.24 22.32
N LYS A 114 -0.76 -1.07 23.09
CA LYS A 114 -0.87 -0.97 24.56
C LYS A 114 0.09 -1.92 25.28
N GLU A 115 0.68 -2.90 24.59
CA GLU A 115 1.62 -3.84 25.18
C GLU A 115 2.88 -3.93 24.31
N GLY A 116 4.02 -3.53 24.87
CA GLY A 116 5.30 -3.32 24.17
C GLY A 116 5.99 -4.59 23.67
N LYS A 117 5.34 -5.35 22.78
CA LYS A 117 5.97 -6.44 22.03
C LYS A 117 6.51 -5.93 20.70
N GLN A 118 7.83 -6.03 20.54
CA GLN A 118 8.52 -5.84 19.28
C GLN A 118 8.27 -7.07 18.39
N VAL A 119 7.21 -7.04 17.58
CA VAL A 119 6.86 -8.15 16.68
C VAL A 119 7.61 -7.95 15.38
N LYS A 120 8.67 -8.72 15.09
CA LYS A 120 9.33 -8.70 13.77
C LYS A 120 8.30 -8.98 12.66
N ILE A 121 8.52 -8.43 11.47
CA ILE A 121 7.69 -8.73 10.32
C ILE A 121 7.65 -10.25 10.12
N GLN A 122 6.46 -10.86 10.22
CA GLN A 122 6.32 -12.29 9.94
C GLN A 122 6.22 -12.48 8.43
N GLU A 123 6.86 -13.52 7.90
CA GLU A 123 6.92 -13.77 6.45
C GLU A 123 5.53 -13.88 5.82
N HIS A 124 4.52 -14.37 6.55
CA HIS A 124 3.14 -14.47 6.04
C HIS A 124 2.42 -13.12 5.91
N ASP A 125 2.80 -12.11 6.69
CA ASP A 125 2.17 -10.77 6.64
C ASP A 125 2.59 -9.98 5.39
N LEU A 126 3.57 -10.50 4.63
CA LEU A 126 4.13 -9.88 3.45
C LEU A 126 3.71 -10.55 2.14
N ILE A 127 2.75 -11.48 2.15
CA ILE A 127 2.30 -12.10 0.90
C ILE A 127 1.47 -11.09 0.11
N SER A 128 1.83 -10.85 -1.15
CA SER A 128 1.08 -9.95 -2.01
C SER A 128 -0.24 -10.58 -2.46
N ASP A 129 -1.34 -9.83 -2.34
CA ASP A 129 -2.67 -10.20 -2.84
C ASP A 129 -2.92 -9.67 -4.27
N ARG A 130 -1.87 -9.17 -4.94
CA ARG A 130 -1.94 -8.53 -6.25
C ARG A 130 -0.73 -8.83 -7.12
N THR A 131 -0.93 -8.78 -8.43
CA THR A 131 0.16 -8.78 -9.42
C THR A 131 0.34 -7.38 -9.98
N VAL A 132 1.56 -6.85 -9.92
CA VAL A 132 1.90 -5.54 -10.47
C VAL A 132 2.83 -5.71 -11.66
N ARG A 133 2.39 -5.23 -12.83
CA ARG A 133 3.09 -5.41 -14.11
C ARG A 133 3.37 -4.08 -14.80
N CYS A 134 4.54 -3.98 -15.42
CA CYS A 134 4.94 -2.82 -16.22
C CYS A 134 4.20 -2.77 -17.56
N LEU A 135 3.47 -1.68 -17.82
CA LEU A 135 2.84 -1.43 -19.11
C LEU A 135 3.77 -0.68 -20.08
N THR A 136 4.71 0.09 -19.53
CA THR A 136 5.79 0.76 -20.23
C THR A 136 7.13 0.38 -19.59
N ASN A 137 8.25 0.83 -20.17
CA ASN A 137 9.50 0.86 -19.40
C ASN A 137 9.29 1.77 -18.17
N LEU A 138 9.85 1.36 -17.05
CA LEU A 138 9.71 2.02 -15.75
C LEU A 138 11.09 2.52 -15.32
N GLU A 139 11.16 3.79 -14.97
CA GLU A 139 12.21 4.34 -14.12
C GLU A 139 11.63 4.50 -12.72
N ALA A 140 12.34 4.02 -11.70
CA ALA A 140 11.84 3.98 -10.34
C ALA A 140 12.98 4.04 -9.31
N PHE A 141 12.60 4.29 -8.07
CA PHE A 141 13.44 3.99 -6.92
C PHE A 141 12.81 2.85 -6.13
N SER A 142 13.63 1.98 -5.55
CA SER A 142 13.17 0.95 -4.63
C SER A 142 13.77 1.11 -3.25
N LEU A 143 13.04 0.62 -2.26
CA LEU A 143 13.47 0.54 -0.87
C LEU A 143 13.16 -0.88 -0.37
N ASP A 144 14.18 -1.57 0.11
CA ASP A 144 14.04 -2.97 0.52
C ASP A 144 13.25 -3.10 1.84
N ALA A 145 12.61 -4.25 2.05
CA ALA A 145 11.80 -4.50 3.24
C ALA A 145 12.60 -4.34 4.54
N LYS A 146 13.86 -4.78 4.55
CA LYS A 146 14.76 -4.60 5.68
C LYS A 146 15.02 -3.11 5.99
N ASP A 147 15.27 -2.32 4.96
CA ASP A 147 15.49 -0.88 5.09
C ASP A 147 14.23 -0.16 5.58
N ILE A 148 13.05 -0.58 5.11
CA ILE A 148 11.76 -0.12 5.62
C ILE A 148 11.61 -0.46 7.10
N GLU A 149 11.90 -1.69 7.51
CA GLU A 149 11.84 -2.12 8.92
C GLU A 149 12.76 -1.27 9.80
N GLU A 150 14.01 -1.04 9.37
CA GLU A 150 14.98 -0.25 10.11
C GLU A 150 14.52 1.21 10.27
N VAL A 151 14.09 1.85 9.17
CA VAL A 151 13.64 3.25 9.19
C VAL A 151 12.35 3.38 10.01
N THR A 152 11.37 2.51 9.80
CA THR A 152 10.10 2.57 10.53
C THR A 152 10.27 2.30 12.03
N THR A 153 11.20 1.44 12.41
CA THR A 153 11.56 1.21 13.82
C THR A 153 12.22 2.46 14.42
N ARG A 154 13.21 3.04 13.72
CA ARG A 154 13.94 4.25 14.17
C ARG A 154 13.01 5.45 14.34
N PHE A 155 12.04 5.62 13.44
CA PHE A 155 11.09 6.74 13.44
C PHE A 155 9.70 6.33 13.95
N SER A 156 9.61 5.28 14.76
CA SER A 156 8.35 4.72 15.28
C SER A 156 7.44 5.78 15.94
N ARG A 157 7.99 6.68 16.76
CA ARG A 157 7.22 7.77 17.39
C ARG A 157 6.65 8.77 16.39
N PHE A 158 7.42 9.09 15.34
CA PHE A 158 6.98 10.02 14.30
C PHE A 158 5.80 9.42 13.52
N LEU A 159 5.97 8.17 13.12
CA LEU A 159 4.96 7.44 12.37
C LEU A 159 3.70 7.08 13.21
N GLN A 160 3.80 7.11 14.56
CA GLN A 160 2.65 6.93 15.46
C GLN A 160 1.70 8.14 15.46
N SER A 161 2.14 9.27 14.90
CA SER A 161 1.29 10.44 14.74
C SER A 161 0.06 10.10 13.89
N PRO A 162 -1.17 10.33 14.38
CA PRO A 162 -2.39 10.06 13.62
C PRO A 162 -2.40 10.76 12.25
N ARG A 163 -1.80 11.96 12.15
CA ARG A 163 -1.68 12.70 10.89
C ARG A 163 -0.81 11.97 9.87
N VAL A 164 0.32 11.41 10.33
CA VAL A 164 1.24 10.66 9.45
C VAL A 164 0.59 9.36 8.99
N GLN A 165 -0.06 8.63 9.89
CA GLN A 165 -0.79 7.41 9.53
C GLN A 165 -1.92 7.67 8.54
N GLN A 166 -2.62 8.79 8.72
CA GLN A 166 -3.68 9.23 7.84
C GLN A 166 -3.15 9.44 6.41
N VAL A 167 -2.01 10.12 6.26
CA VAL A 167 -1.34 10.29 4.97
C VAL A 167 -0.98 8.94 4.35
N ILE A 168 -0.35 8.03 5.12
CA ILE A 168 0.03 6.70 4.60
C ILE A 168 -1.19 5.96 4.06
N ARG A 169 -2.31 5.96 4.79
CA ARG A 169 -3.54 5.25 4.39
C ARG A 169 -4.23 5.88 3.19
N TYR A 170 -4.30 7.21 3.10
CA TYR A 170 -5.05 7.88 2.03
C TYR A 170 -4.24 8.06 0.75
N GLU A 171 -2.93 8.28 0.84
CA GLU A 171 -2.10 8.49 -0.35
C GLU A 171 -1.72 7.17 -1.01
N SER A 172 -1.62 6.07 -0.25
CA SER A 172 -1.33 4.74 -0.77
C SER A 172 -2.42 4.26 -1.76
N PRO A 173 -2.07 4.03 -3.05
CA PRO A 173 -2.95 3.31 -3.96
C PRO A 173 -3.47 1.98 -3.41
N TYR A 174 -2.62 1.24 -2.69
CA TYR A 174 -2.99 -0.05 -2.12
C TYR A 174 -4.11 0.04 -1.08
N TRP A 175 -3.99 0.96 -0.11
CA TRP A 175 -5.00 1.13 0.93
C TRP A 175 -6.32 1.68 0.39
N ARG A 176 -6.26 2.61 -0.58
CA ARG A 176 -7.44 3.10 -1.29
C ARG A 176 -8.17 1.97 -2.01
N PHE A 177 -7.42 1.08 -2.66
CA PHE A 177 -7.96 -0.11 -3.30
C PHE A 177 -8.68 -1.04 -2.30
N LEU A 178 -8.03 -1.37 -1.18
CA LEU A 178 -8.65 -2.21 -0.14
C LEU A 178 -9.92 -1.56 0.45
N ALA A 179 -9.90 -0.25 0.70
CA ALA A 179 -11.07 0.46 1.21
C ALA A 179 -12.24 0.39 0.22
N ALA A 180 -11.98 0.65 -1.07
CA ALA A 180 -12.99 0.54 -2.12
C ALA A 180 -13.56 -0.88 -2.21
N LYS A 181 -12.70 -1.91 -2.19
CA LYS A 181 -13.11 -3.32 -2.19
C LYS A 181 -14.02 -3.65 -1.02
N ARG A 182 -13.66 -3.24 0.22
CA ARG A 182 -14.48 -3.49 1.41
C ARG A 182 -15.86 -2.85 1.30
N ILE A 183 -15.95 -1.62 0.78
CA ILE A 183 -17.23 -0.94 0.54
C ILE A 183 -18.06 -1.71 -0.51
N GLN A 184 -17.44 -2.12 -1.61
CA GLN A 184 -18.11 -2.87 -2.67
C GLN A 184 -18.64 -4.22 -2.17
N ASP A 185 -17.87 -4.94 -1.34
CA ASP A 185 -18.28 -6.22 -0.78
C ASP A 185 -19.42 -6.07 0.23
N ALA A 186 -19.36 -5.06 1.10
CA ALA A 186 -20.46 -4.73 2.01
C ALA A 186 -21.76 -4.43 1.24
N TRP A 187 -21.66 -3.64 0.15
CA TRP A 187 -22.80 -3.36 -0.72
C TRP A 187 -23.35 -4.61 -1.40
N ARG A 188 -22.48 -5.47 -1.96
CA ARG A 188 -22.88 -6.73 -2.59
C ARG A 188 -23.60 -7.66 -1.60
N ASN A 189 -23.10 -7.73 -0.36
CA ASN A 189 -23.71 -8.53 0.70
C ASN A 189 -25.08 -7.97 1.10
N MET A 190 -25.21 -6.65 1.27
CA MET A 190 -26.49 -6.01 1.54
C MET A 190 -27.52 -6.31 0.44
N LYS A 191 -27.13 -6.21 -0.83
CA LYS A 191 -28.01 -6.52 -1.97
C LYS A 191 -28.48 -7.98 -1.96
N LYS A 192 -27.59 -8.92 -1.62
CA LYS A 192 -27.95 -10.35 -1.46
C LYS A 192 -28.99 -10.54 -0.36
N CYS A 193 -28.76 -9.96 0.82
CA CYS A 193 -29.70 -10.04 1.94
C CYS A 193 -31.07 -9.44 1.58
N LEU A 194 -31.11 -8.29 0.91
CA LEU A 194 -32.36 -7.68 0.43
C LEU A 194 -33.09 -8.56 -0.59
N SER A 195 -32.36 -9.19 -1.52
CA SER A 195 -32.97 -10.11 -2.48
C SER A 195 -33.56 -11.34 -1.82
N GLN A 196 -32.87 -11.92 -0.83
CA GLN A 196 -33.35 -13.08 -0.08
C GLN A 196 -34.56 -12.75 0.80
N ALA A 197 -34.58 -11.56 1.43
CA ALA A 197 -35.71 -11.07 2.21
C ALA A 197 -36.94 -10.84 1.32
N ASN A 198 -36.76 -10.31 0.11
CA ASN A 198 -37.85 -10.14 -0.84
C ASN A 198 -38.39 -11.48 -1.37
N THR A 199 -37.51 -12.48 -1.60
CA THR A 199 -37.93 -13.84 -1.98
C THR A 199 -38.73 -14.50 -0.86
N THR A 200 -38.24 -14.46 0.38
CA THR A 200 -38.99 -15.01 1.53
C THR A 200 -40.32 -14.29 1.72
N GLN A 201 -40.37 -12.96 1.59
CA GLN A 201 -41.62 -12.21 1.71
C GLN A 201 -42.63 -12.52 0.59
N ASN A 202 -42.16 -12.74 -0.65
CA ASN A 202 -43.00 -13.23 -1.73
C ASN A 202 -43.50 -14.66 -1.45
N ASP A 203 -42.65 -15.57 -0.98
CA ASP A 203 -43.03 -16.94 -0.66
C ASP A 203 -44.09 -16.99 0.46
N TYR A 204 -43.98 -16.14 1.50
CA TYR A 204 -45.00 -15.99 2.54
C TYR A 204 -46.32 -15.40 1.99
N GLN A 205 -46.28 -14.45 1.06
CA GLN A 205 -47.48 -13.89 0.43
C GLN A 205 -48.16 -14.90 -0.50
N THR A 206 -47.38 -15.67 -1.26
CA THR A 206 -47.89 -16.75 -2.11
C THR A 206 -48.52 -17.85 -1.25
N LEU A 207 -47.87 -18.32 -0.17
CA LEU A 207 -48.44 -19.30 0.75
C LEU A 207 -49.74 -18.80 1.42
N ARG A 208 -49.82 -17.51 1.80
CA ARG A 208 -51.07 -16.90 2.31
C ARG A 208 -52.21 -16.88 1.29
N SER A 209 -51.91 -16.74 0.00
CA SER A 209 -52.92 -16.78 -1.06
C SER A 209 -53.45 -18.18 -1.38
N PHE A 210 -52.74 -19.24 -0.92
CA PHE A 210 -53.15 -20.64 -1.08
C PHE A 210 -53.86 -21.23 0.16
N ILE A 211 -53.97 -20.50 1.27
CA ILE A 211 -54.83 -20.89 2.40
C ILE A 211 -56.24 -20.35 2.13
N PRO A 212 -57.25 -21.20 1.87
CA PRO A 212 -58.62 -20.72 1.74
C PRO A 212 -59.06 -20.13 3.08
N SER A 213 -59.66 -18.95 3.05
CA SER A 213 -60.29 -18.29 4.20
C SER A 213 -61.26 -19.24 4.91
N MET A 214 -60.81 -19.95 5.94
CA MET A 214 -61.69 -20.78 6.76
C MET A 214 -62.14 -19.98 7.98
N LEU A 215 -63.37 -19.48 7.81
CA LEU A 215 -64.35 -19.00 8.79
C LEU A 215 -64.04 -17.74 9.64
N ILE A 216 -64.69 -16.66 9.20
CA ILE A 216 -65.60 -15.87 10.05
C ILE A 216 -66.70 -16.82 10.56
N ILE A 217 -66.79 -17.07 11.87
CA ILE A 217 -67.98 -16.96 12.75
C ILE A 217 -67.49 -16.70 14.17
#